data_AF-A0A3B8LMS7-F1
#
_entry.id   AF-A0A3B8LMS7-F1
#
_cell.length_a   1.000
_cell.length_b   1.000
_cell.length_c   1.000
_cell.angle_alpha   90.00
_cell.angle_beta   90.00
_cell.angle_gamma   90.00
#
_symmetry.space_group_name_H-M   'P 1'
#
loop_
_entity.id
_entity.type
_entity.pdbx_description
1 polymer ?
#
loop_
_entity_poly.entity_id
_entity_poly.type
_entity_poly.pdbx_seq_one_letter_code
_entity_poly.pdbx_strand_id
1 'polypeptide(L)'
;MRMAFIKCMSMLCCVGCLMAWNACSGDVKCVNDISSLTIDTNGSPCTAKCDCNNQNYYGDCVSGRCFATKRDTCSTKGTEQSCIVPEVLTNGCSRQGIQICQGEGLTVSNWGDCISNKTIDEKEPSFCRDQIDNDCDGKID
;
A
#
# COMPACT_ATOMS: atom_id res chain seq x y z
N MET A 1 60.48 36.13 1.83
CA MET A 1 59.67 35.33 2.77
C MET A 1 58.20 35.48 2.39
N ARG A 2 57.54 34.34 2.13
CA ARG A 2 56.10 33.99 2.22
C ARG A 2 55.06 35.11 1.96
N MET A 3 54.40 35.12 0.80
CA MET A 3 53.11 34.46 0.49
C MET A 3 51.93 34.92 1.37
N ALA A 4 50.90 35.52 0.77
CA ALA A 4 49.58 34.90 0.59
C ALA A 4 48.57 35.90 -0.01
N PHE A 5 48.20 35.68 -1.27
CA PHE A 5 46.95 36.17 -1.85
C PHE A 5 45.83 35.21 -1.44
N ILE A 6 44.85 35.66 -0.64
CA ILE A 6 43.63 34.89 -0.34
C ILE A 6 42.46 35.58 -1.03
N LYS A 7 42.05 34.99 -2.16
CA LYS A 7 40.79 35.29 -2.85
C LYS A 7 39.65 34.76 -1.98
N CYS A 8 38.87 35.64 -1.35
CA CYS A 8 37.61 35.26 -0.73
C CYS A 8 36.54 35.26 -1.83
N MET A 9 36.43 34.11 -2.50
CA MET A 9 35.52 33.83 -3.60
C MET A 9 34.09 33.65 -3.08
N SER A 10 33.15 34.28 -3.77
CA SER A 10 31.70 34.32 -3.55
C SER A 10 31.09 33.08 -2.87
N MET A 11 30.55 33.30 -1.67
CA MET A 11 29.61 32.42 -1.00
C MET A 11 28.19 32.74 -1.51
N LEU A 12 27.91 32.33 -2.76
CA LEU A 12 26.61 32.50 -3.42
C LEU A 12 26.12 31.12 -3.89
N CYS A 13 24.84 30.81 -3.61
CA CYS A 13 24.03 29.75 -4.22
C CYS A 13 24.36 28.28 -3.90
N CYS A 14 23.91 27.79 -2.74
CA CYS A 14 23.57 26.36 -2.53
C CYS A 14 22.41 26.21 -1.51
N VAL A 15 21.42 27.10 -1.54
CA VAL A 15 20.20 27.01 -0.71
C VAL A 15 18.98 26.92 -1.62
N GLY A 16 18.92 25.89 -2.44
CA GLY A 16 17.88 25.75 -3.45
C GLY A 16 17.80 24.35 -4.00
N CYS A 17 17.45 23.37 -3.16
CA CYS A 17 16.91 22.08 -3.61
C CYS A 17 16.29 21.25 -2.46
N LEU A 18 15.71 21.89 -1.44
CA LEU A 18 14.68 21.23 -0.64
C LEU A 18 13.36 21.30 -1.43
N MET A 19 13.34 20.67 -2.60
CA MET A 19 12.08 20.41 -3.30
C MET A 19 11.35 19.34 -2.51
N ALA A 20 10.48 19.79 -1.61
CA ALA A 20 9.46 18.93 -1.02
C ALA A 20 8.67 18.31 -2.18
N TRP A 21 8.89 17.03 -2.42
CA TRP A 21 8.06 16.23 -3.31
C TRP A 21 6.72 16.06 -2.62
N ASN A 22 5.86 17.07 -2.74
CA ASN A 22 4.44 16.93 -2.43
C ASN A 22 3.88 15.93 -3.45
N ALA A 23 3.81 14.66 -3.05
CA ALA A 23 3.07 13.65 -3.77
C ALA A 23 1.62 14.15 -3.85
N CYS A 24 1.19 14.54 -5.05
CA CYS A 24 -0.13 15.10 -5.28
C CYS A 24 -1.16 13.96 -5.28
N SER A 25 -1.58 13.49 -4.10
CA SER A 25 -2.93 12.96 -3.98
C SER A 25 -3.80 14.11 -3.49
N GLY A 26 -4.81 14.48 -4.28
CA GLY A 26 -5.85 15.39 -3.77
C GLY A 26 -6.57 14.77 -2.57
N ASP A 27 -7.44 15.53 -1.91
CA ASP A 27 -8.27 15.03 -0.79
C ASP A 27 -9.23 13.91 -1.27
N VAL A 28 -8.72 12.71 -1.45
CA VAL A 28 -9.52 11.55 -1.84
C VAL A 28 -10.01 10.87 -0.58
N LYS A 29 -11.33 10.80 -0.44
CA LYS A 29 -11.95 10.06 0.65
C LYS A 29 -11.83 8.56 0.38
N CYS A 30 -11.24 7.86 1.34
CA CYS A 30 -11.22 6.41 1.39
C CYS A 30 -12.57 5.90 1.88
N VAL A 31 -13.13 4.92 1.19
CA VAL A 31 -14.29 4.17 1.65
C VAL A 31 -13.87 2.71 1.73
N ASN A 32 -13.78 2.18 2.94
CA ASN A 32 -13.30 0.82 3.23
C ASN A 32 -11.94 0.54 2.59
N ASP A 33 -10.96 1.41 2.88
CA ASP A 33 -9.59 1.34 2.36
C ASP A 33 -9.45 1.42 0.83
N ILE A 34 -10.51 1.80 0.10
CA ILE A 34 -10.46 2.00 -1.35
C ILE A 34 -10.72 3.47 -1.66
N SER A 35 -9.83 4.08 -2.43
CA SER A 35 -9.99 5.41 -2.98
C SER A 35 -10.83 5.40 -4.26
N SER A 36 -11.47 6.52 -4.61
CA SER A 36 -12.22 6.68 -5.86
C SER A 36 -11.32 6.83 -7.11
N LEU A 37 -10.00 6.80 -6.93
CA LEU A 37 -9.04 6.96 -8.02
C LEU A 37 -8.99 5.72 -8.91
N THR A 38 -8.40 5.88 -10.08
CA THR A 38 -8.22 4.82 -11.09
C THR A 38 -6.77 4.73 -11.58
N ILE A 39 -5.88 5.51 -10.98
CA ILE A 39 -4.48 5.66 -11.39
C ILE A 39 -3.64 4.48 -10.90
N ASP A 40 -2.55 4.18 -11.61
CA ASP A 40 -1.53 3.27 -11.10
C ASP A 40 -0.74 3.99 -9.99
N THR A 41 -0.82 3.46 -8.78
CA THR A 41 -0.15 4.01 -7.59
C THR A 41 1.16 3.29 -7.30
N ASN A 42 1.53 2.26 -8.06
CA ASN A 42 2.67 1.41 -7.76
C ASN A 42 3.99 2.21 -7.65
N GLY A 43 4.75 1.98 -6.59
CA GLY A 43 6.00 2.67 -6.27
C GLY A 43 5.85 4.08 -5.70
N SER A 44 4.64 4.64 -5.69
CA SER A 44 4.36 5.98 -5.13
C SER A 44 4.59 6.01 -3.62
N PRO A 45 5.00 7.16 -3.03
CA PRO A 45 5.04 7.33 -1.58
C PRO A 45 3.64 7.13 -1.00
N CYS A 46 3.57 6.48 0.15
CA CYS A 46 2.33 6.23 0.86
C CYS A 46 2.54 6.19 2.36
N THR A 47 1.44 6.27 3.08
CA THR A 47 1.37 6.08 4.54
C THR A 47 0.29 5.09 4.96
N ALA A 48 -0.67 4.82 4.08
CA ALA A 48 -1.77 3.91 4.34
C ALA A 48 -2.13 3.07 3.10
N LYS A 49 -2.83 1.95 3.34
CA LYS A 49 -3.33 1.06 2.29
C LYS A 49 -4.14 1.79 1.21
N CYS A 50 -5.02 2.69 1.62
CA CYS A 50 -5.88 3.46 0.72
C CYS A 50 -5.11 4.32 -0.30
N ASP A 51 -3.89 4.75 0.03
CA ASP A 51 -3.03 5.49 -0.91
C ASP A 51 -2.67 4.63 -2.12
N CYS A 52 -2.63 3.31 -1.93
CA CYS A 52 -2.25 2.32 -2.92
C CYS A 52 -3.45 1.60 -3.53
N ASN A 53 -4.58 1.59 -2.81
CA ASN A 53 -5.76 0.81 -3.14
C ASN A 53 -6.88 1.68 -3.72
N ASN A 54 -7.35 1.35 -4.92
CA ASN A 54 -8.32 2.14 -5.67
C ASN A 54 -9.20 1.27 -6.59
N GLN A 55 -9.99 1.90 -7.46
CA GLN A 55 -10.97 1.21 -8.30
C GLN A 55 -10.34 0.22 -9.30
N ASN A 56 -9.11 0.48 -9.73
CA ASN A 56 -8.40 -0.33 -10.74
C ASN A 56 -7.21 -1.10 -10.18
N TYR A 57 -6.74 -0.75 -8.99
CA TYR A 57 -5.54 -1.34 -8.39
C TYR A 57 -5.83 -1.72 -6.95
N TYR A 58 -5.35 -2.88 -6.52
CA TYR A 58 -5.30 -3.26 -5.11
C TYR A 58 -3.85 -3.31 -4.66
N GLY A 59 -3.60 -3.05 -3.39
CA GLY A 59 -2.24 -3.00 -2.90
C GLY A 59 -2.17 -2.53 -1.47
N ASP A 60 -0.94 -2.44 -0.97
CA ASP A 60 -0.66 -1.94 0.37
C ASP A 60 0.58 -1.05 0.38
N CYS A 61 0.72 -0.29 1.45
CA CYS A 61 1.86 0.56 1.69
C CYS A 61 2.99 -0.21 2.37
N VAL A 62 3.96 -0.68 1.59
CA VAL A 62 5.08 -1.47 2.09
C VAL A 62 6.33 -0.60 2.15
N SER A 63 6.86 -0.40 3.36
CA SER A 63 8.07 0.40 3.58
C SER A 63 7.96 1.83 3.03
N GLY A 64 6.79 2.46 3.20
CA GLY A 64 6.50 3.83 2.73
C GLY A 64 6.34 3.96 1.21
N ARG A 65 6.21 2.84 0.49
CA ARG A 65 5.94 2.81 -0.95
C ARG A 65 4.80 1.86 -1.29
N CYS A 66 3.98 2.27 -2.24
CA CYS A 66 2.90 1.42 -2.70
C CYS A 66 3.43 0.20 -3.43
N PHE A 67 2.99 -0.97 -2.99
CA PHE A 67 3.00 -2.16 -3.81
C PHE A 67 1.57 -2.38 -4.31
N ALA A 68 1.32 -2.00 -5.56
CA ALA A 68 -0.01 -2.04 -6.16
C ALA A 68 -0.04 -2.96 -7.38
N THR A 69 -1.07 -3.79 -7.45
CA THR A 69 -1.34 -4.73 -8.55
C THR A 69 -2.65 -4.36 -9.21
N LYS A 70 -2.68 -4.43 -10.54
CA LYS A 70 -3.90 -4.17 -11.30
C LYS A 70 -4.96 -5.22 -10.99
N ARG A 71 -6.20 -4.77 -10.77
CA ARG A 71 -7.35 -5.65 -10.61
C ARG A 71 -7.78 -6.21 -11.98
N ASP A 72 -8.14 -7.48 -11.99
CA ASP A 72 -8.78 -8.09 -13.14
C ASP A 72 -10.28 -7.80 -13.15
N THR A 73 -10.89 -7.82 -14.32
CA THR A 73 -12.34 -7.66 -14.47
C THR A 73 -13.07 -8.91 -14.01
N CYS A 74 -14.30 -8.75 -13.51
CA CYS A 74 -15.16 -9.84 -13.08
C CYS A 74 -16.60 -9.61 -13.55
N SER A 75 -17.36 -10.68 -13.76
CA SER A 75 -18.67 -10.58 -14.42
C SER A 75 -19.86 -10.47 -13.45
N THR A 76 -19.75 -11.08 -12.26
CA THR A 76 -20.90 -11.26 -11.36
C THR A 76 -20.54 -10.77 -9.98
N LYS A 77 -21.11 -9.63 -9.57
CA LYS A 77 -20.91 -9.06 -8.23
C LYS A 77 -21.16 -10.12 -7.14
N GLY A 78 -20.25 -10.17 -6.17
CA GLY A 78 -20.35 -11.06 -5.02
C GLY A 78 -19.86 -12.50 -5.27
N THR A 79 -19.44 -12.85 -6.50
CA THR A 79 -18.75 -14.14 -6.69
C THR A 79 -17.40 -14.12 -6.01
N GLU A 80 -17.00 -15.24 -5.43
CA GLU A 80 -15.70 -15.45 -4.82
C GLU A 80 -14.82 -16.31 -5.73
N GLN A 81 -13.52 -16.06 -5.70
CA GLN A 81 -12.54 -16.98 -6.29
C GLN A 81 -11.25 -17.00 -5.49
N SER A 82 -10.52 -18.11 -5.61
CA SER A 82 -9.16 -18.21 -5.08
C SER A 82 -8.21 -17.28 -5.82
N CYS A 83 -7.24 -16.76 -5.08
CA CYS A 83 -6.20 -15.89 -5.61
C CYS A 83 -4.88 -16.13 -4.86
N ILE A 84 -3.78 -15.63 -5.43
CA ILE A 84 -2.46 -15.70 -4.81
C ILE A 84 -2.04 -14.30 -4.37
N VAL A 85 -1.87 -14.12 -3.07
CA VAL A 85 -1.36 -12.90 -2.47
C VAL A 85 0.14 -12.77 -2.79
N PRO A 86 0.59 -11.60 -3.29
CA PRO A 86 2.00 -11.29 -3.45
C PRO A 86 2.75 -11.47 -2.12
N GLU A 87 3.94 -12.08 -2.16
CA GLU A 87 4.72 -12.40 -0.95
C GLU A 87 5.06 -11.16 -0.11
N VAL A 88 5.23 -10.02 -0.76
CA VAL A 88 5.47 -8.73 -0.08
C VAL A 88 4.26 -8.21 0.70
N LEU A 89 3.07 -8.73 0.43
CA LEU A 89 1.82 -8.36 1.09
C LEU A 89 1.36 -9.41 2.11
N THR A 90 2.03 -10.55 2.24
CA THR A 90 1.55 -11.59 3.15
C THR A 90 1.87 -11.30 4.62
N ASN A 91 2.93 -10.56 4.93
CA ASN A 91 3.34 -10.27 6.31
C ASN A 91 3.41 -11.52 7.23
N GLY A 92 3.74 -12.69 6.67
CA GLY A 92 3.76 -13.97 7.40
C GLY A 92 2.55 -14.89 7.17
N CYS A 93 1.50 -14.36 6.53
CA CYS A 93 0.29 -15.11 6.20
C CYS A 93 0.42 -16.03 4.97
N SER A 94 -0.57 -16.91 4.83
CA SER A 94 -0.71 -17.76 3.65
C SER A 94 -0.77 -16.94 2.36
N ARG A 95 -0.09 -17.42 1.33
CA ARG A 95 -0.19 -16.83 -0.01
C ARG A 95 -1.50 -17.17 -0.70
N GLN A 96 -2.22 -18.20 -0.25
CA GLN A 96 -3.53 -18.53 -0.79
C GLN A 96 -4.58 -17.63 -0.13
N GLY A 97 -5.37 -16.96 -0.96
CA GLY A 97 -6.44 -16.08 -0.51
C GLY A 97 -7.72 -16.23 -1.30
N ILE A 98 -8.69 -15.42 -0.94
CA ILE A 98 -9.98 -15.26 -1.64
C ILE A 98 -10.14 -13.79 -2.02
N GLN A 99 -10.72 -13.56 -3.20
CA GLN A 99 -11.14 -12.24 -3.66
C GLN A 99 -12.60 -12.27 -4.08
N ILE A 100 -13.30 -11.16 -3.85
CA ILE A 100 -14.74 -11.02 -4.10
C ILE A 100 -14.94 -10.05 -5.27
N CYS A 101 -15.72 -10.45 -6.27
CA CYS A 101 -16.04 -9.60 -7.41
C CYS A 101 -16.86 -8.38 -6.97
N GLN A 102 -16.38 -7.17 -7.32
CA GLN A 102 -16.98 -5.90 -6.91
C GLN A 102 -17.26 -5.89 -5.39
N GLY A 103 -16.21 -6.19 -4.62
CA GLY A 103 -16.21 -6.13 -3.17
C GLY A 103 -16.51 -4.73 -2.63
N GLU A 104 -16.52 -4.60 -1.30
CA GLU A 104 -16.86 -3.33 -0.65
C GLU A 104 -15.93 -2.19 -1.10
N GLY A 105 -16.48 -0.99 -1.32
CA GLY A 105 -15.72 0.17 -1.82
C GLY A 105 -15.48 0.20 -3.34
N LEU A 106 -15.69 -0.90 -4.06
CA LEU A 106 -15.60 -0.92 -5.53
C LEU A 106 -16.93 -0.52 -6.20
N THR A 107 -16.81 0.43 -7.12
CA THR A 107 -17.91 0.90 -7.99
C THR A 107 -17.87 0.25 -9.38
N VAL A 108 -16.71 -0.29 -9.77
CA VAL A 108 -16.47 -0.98 -11.05
C VAL A 108 -16.49 -2.50 -10.87
N SER A 109 -16.81 -3.23 -11.93
CA SER A 109 -16.87 -4.71 -11.95
C SER A 109 -15.48 -5.34 -12.06
N ASN A 110 -14.65 -5.08 -11.04
CA ASN A 110 -13.32 -5.64 -10.88
C ASN A 110 -13.27 -6.55 -9.65
N TRP A 111 -12.32 -7.48 -9.64
CA TRP A 111 -12.03 -8.27 -8.46
C TRP A 111 -11.55 -7.38 -7.30
N GLY A 112 -12.06 -7.68 -6.11
CA GLY A 112 -11.66 -7.10 -4.83
C GLY A 112 -10.21 -7.42 -4.47
N ASP A 113 -9.81 -7.02 -3.27
CA ASP A 113 -8.47 -7.36 -2.77
C ASP A 113 -8.33 -8.89 -2.67
N CYS A 114 -7.14 -9.40 -2.95
CA CYS A 114 -6.82 -10.78 -2.62
C CYS A 114 -6.48 -10.84 -1.13
N ILE A 115 -7.39 -11.38 -0.32
CA ILE A 115 -7.25 -11.46 1.14
C ILE A 115 -6.76 -12.86 1.49
N SER A 116 -5.64 -12.96 2.20
CA SER A 116 -5.08 -14.24 2.66
C SER A 116 -6.09 -15.04 3.48
N ASN A 117 -6.10 -16.36 3.31
CA ASN A 117 -6.88 -17.25 4.17
C ASN A 117 -6.28 -17.26 5.58
N LYS A 118 -7.11 -17.04 6.59
CA LYS A 118 -6.73 -17.15 8.01
C LYS A 118 -6.07 -18.50 8.26
N THR A 119 -4.84 -18.48 8.77
CA THR A 119 -4.11 -19.71 9.09
C THR A 119 -4.44 -20.23 10.49
N ILE A 120 -4.89 -19.37 11.41
CA ILE A 120 -5.15 -19.71 12.82
C ILE A 120 -6.35 -18.86 13.32
N ASP A 121 -7.23 -19.42 14.17
CA ASP A 121 -8.30 -18.67 14.88
C ASP A 121 -7.70 -18.14 16.20
N GLU A 122 -7.56 -16.84 16.33
CA GLU A 122 -6.82 -16.10 17.39
C GLU A 122 -7.46 -16.18 18.77
N LYS A 123 -8.59 -16.87 18.89
CA LYS A 123 -9.27 -17.04 20.18
C LYS A 123 -8.44 -17.85 21.18
N GLU A 124 -7.37 -18.50 20.72
CA GLU A 124 -6.39 -19.14 21.59
C GLU A 124 -5.50 -18.09 22.28
N PRO A 125 -5.56 -17.95 23.63
CA PRO A 125 -4.87 -16.89 24.38
C PRO A 125 -3.35 -16.86 24.21
N SER A 126 -2.75 -17.94 23.68
CA SER A 126 -1.32 -18.04 23.41
C SER A 126 -0.84 -17.18 22.25
N PHE A 127 -1.74 -16.75 21.35
CA PHE A 127 -1.41 -15.96 20.16
C PHE A 127 -1.65 -14.46 20.34
N CYS A 128 -2.33 -14.04 21.41
CA CYS A 128 -2.44 -12.63 21.73
C CYS A 128 -1.08 -12.10 22.22
N ARG A 129 -0.51 -11.07 21.56
CA ARG A 129 0.76 -10.39 21.91
C ARG A 129 2.04 -11.10 21.51
N ASP A 130 2.01 -11.98 20.53
CA ASP A 130 3.22 -12.57 19.96
C ASP A 130 3.89 -11.67 18.91
N GLN A 131 3.30 -10.49 18.62
CA GLN A 131 3.72 -9.57 17.56
C GLN A 131 3.62 -10.17 16.16
N ILE A 132 2.71 -11.11 15.94
CA ILE A 132 2.41 -11.72 14.65
C ILE A 132 0.92 -11.49 14.34
N ASP A 133 0.62 -11.18 13.07
CA ASP A 133 -0.76 -11.07 12.55
C ASP A 133 -1.26 -12.48 12.22
N ASN A 134 -1.90 -13.14 13.19
CA ASN A 134 -2.27 -14.54 13.10
C ASN A 134 -3.60 -14.77 12.34
N ASP A 135 -4.49 -13.78 12.27
CA ASP A 135 -5.70 -13.80 11.43
C ASP A 135 -5.64 -13.04 10.12
N CYS A 136 -4.48 -12.46 9.80
CA CYS A 136 -4.22 -11.80 8.54
C CYS A 136 -5.14 -10.59 8.29
N ASP A 137 -5.57 -9.89 9.35
CA ASP A 137 -6.39 -8.67 9.23
C ASP A 137 -5.56 -7.39 9.01
N GLY A 138 -4.23 -7.50 8.99
CA GLY A 138 -3.29 -6.39 8.83
C GLY A 138 -2.92 -5.70 10.15
N LYS A 139 -3.35 -6.22 11.30
CA LYS A 139 -2.93 -5.78 12.62
C LYS A 139 -2.07 -6.85 13.27
N ILE A 140 -1.03 -6.39 13.92
CA ILE A 140 -0.17 -7.25 14.71
C ILE A 140 -0.77 -7.37 16.12
N ASP A 141 -0.95 -8.60 16.61
CA ASP A 141 -1.53 -8.91 17.92
C ASP A 141 -0.55 -8.91 19.09
#